data_AF-A0AAD5QKF0-F1
#
_entry.id   AF-A0AAD5QKF0-F1
#
_cell.length_a   1.000
_cell.length_b   1.000
_cell.length_c   1.000
_cell.angle_alpha   90.00
_cell.angle_beta   90.00
_cell.angle_gamma   90.00
#
_symmetry.space_group_name_H-M   'P 1'
#
loop_
_entity.id
_entity.type
_entity.pdbx_description
1 polymer ?
#
loop_
_entity_poly.entity_id
_entity_poly.type
_entity_poly.pdbx_seq_one_letter_code
_entity_poly.pdbx_strand_id
1 'polypeptide(L)'
;MAAYHMEMCCEHGTMAAYHIEICCEYGTMAAYHMEMCCEHGTMAAYHVEMCCEHGTMAAYHIEMCCEYGTMAAYHMEMCCEHGTMAAYHVEMCCEHGTMAAYHIEICCEYGTMAAYHMEMCCEHGTMAAYHMEMCCEHGTMAAYHIEICCEHGTMAAYHIEMCCEYGTMAAYYVEMCCEHGTMAAYHIEICCEHGTMAAYHIEICCEYGTMAAYHVEMCCEHGTMAAYHIEICCEYGTMAAYHVEMCCEHGTMAAYHMEMCCEHGTMAAYHIEMCCEHGTMAAYHIEMCCEYGTMAAYHVEMC
;
A
#
# COMPACT_ATOMS: atom_id res chain seq x y z
N MET A 1 -36.95 30.87 31.98
CA MET A 1 -37.30 29.51 32.46
C MET A 1 -36.66 28.59 31.45
N ALA A 2 -35.53 27.96 31.78
CA ALA A 2 -34.97 26.96 30.89
C ALA A 2 -36.04 25.88 30.76
N ALA A 3 -36.61 25.73 29.56
CA ALA A 3 -37.51 24.63 29.30
C ALA A 3 -36.65 23.37 29.43
N TYR A 4 -36.96 22.57 30.44
CA TYR A 4 -36.22 21.34 30.73
C TYR A 4 -36.35 20.36 29.55
N HIS A 5 -37.51 20.40 28.89
CA HIS A 5 -37.83 19.60 27.72
C HIS A 5 -38.72 20.44 26.79
N MET A 6 -38.39 20.45 25.49
CA MET A 6 -39.18 21.10 24.44
C MET A 6 -39.43 20.10 23.31
N GLU A 7 -40.71 19.93 22.98
CA GLU A 7 -41.20 19.14 21.86
C GLU A 7 -42.03 20.07 20.97
N MET A 8 -41.71 20.18 19.68
CA MET A 8 -42.40 21.10 18.76
C MET A 8 -42.30 20.68 17.29
N CYS A 9 -43.29 21.06 16.49
CA CYS A 9 -43.20 21.09 15.03
C CYS A 9 -43.36 22.53 14.54
N CYS A 10 -42.46 23.02 13.68
CA CYS A 10 -42.50 24.38 13.14
C CYS A 10 -41.80 24.46 11.78
N GLU A 11 -42.14 25.43 10.92
CA GLU A 11 -41.34 25.65 9.69
C GLU A 11 -39.92 26.11 10.03
N HIS A 12 -39.78 27.04 10.97
CA HIS A 12 -38.49 27.61 11.39
C HIS A 12 -38.32 27.54 12.91
N GLY A 13 -37.24 26.90 13.35
CA GLY A 13 -36.92 26.68 14.77
C GLY A 13 -35.61 27.35 15.17
N THR A 14 -35.67 28.18 16.22
CA THR A 14 -34.48 28.71 16.94
C THR A 14 -34.71 28.52 18.43
N MET A 15 -34.08 27.52 19.05
CA MET A 15 -34.30 27.28 20.48
C MET A 15 -33.05 26.81 21.21
N ALA A 16 -33.08 27.02 22.54
CA ALA A 16 -32.12 26.47 23.47
C ALA A 16 -32.84 25.84 24.67
N ALA A 17 -32.53 24.59 24.98
CA ALA A 17 -33.16 23.81 26.05
C ALA A 17 -32.16 22.81 26.67
N TYR A 18 -32.58 22.08 27.70
CA TYR A 18 -31.80 20.94 28.17
C TYR A 18 -32.05 19.69 27.29
N HIS A 19 -33.32 19.37 27.02
CA HIS A 19 -33.75 18.38 26.03
C HIS A 19 -34.58 19.04 24.91
N ILE A 20 -34.27 18.74 23.66
CA ILE A 20 -35.01 19.20 22.47
C ILE A 20 -35.37 18.00 21.62
N GLU A 21 -36.64 17.93 21.22
CA GLU A 21 -37.18 17.01 20.22
C GLU A 21 -37.98 17.86 19.22
N ILE A 22 -37.57 17.92 17.96
CA ILE A 22 -38.16 18.88 17.01
C ILE A 22 -38.21 18.36 15.57
N CYS A 23 -39.31 18.66 14.88
CA CYS A 23 -39.42 18.53 13.43
C CYS A 23 -39.58 19.92 12.80
N CYS A 24 -38.67 20.30 11.89
CA CYS A 24 -38.74 21.61 11.23
C CYS A 24 -38.19 21.62 9.81
N GLU A 25 -38.47 22.65 9.01
CA GLU A 25 -37.82 22.80 7.69
C GLU A 25 -36.40 23.35 7.90
N TYR A 26 -36.29 24.43 8.68
CA TYR A 26 -35.02 25.08 9.04
C TYR A 26 -34.85 25.14 10.57
N GLY A 27 -33.78 24.54 11.08
CA GLY A 27 -33.51 24.45 12.51
C GLY A 27 -32.13 24.97 12.89
N THR A 28 -32.06 25.87 13.90
CA THR A 28 -30.79 26.23 14.54
C THR A 28 -30.91 26.14 16.06
N MET A 29 -30.22 25.16 16.65
CA MET A 29 -30.56 24.71 18.00
C MET A 29 -29.33 24.49 18.90
N ALA A 30 -29.52 24.67 20.20
CA ALA A 30 -28.51 24.35 21.21
C ALA A 30 -29.11 23.59 22.40
N ALA A 31 -28.58 22.40 22.73
CA ALA A 31 -29.12 21.61 23.83
C ALA A 31 -28.06 20.77 24.56
N TYR A 32 -28.46 20.07 25.62
CA TYR A 32 -27.64 19.00 26.18
C TYR A 32 -27.93 17.67 25.42
N HIS A 33 -29.20 17.33 25.23
CA HIS A 33 -29.64 16.26 24.32
C HIS A 33 -30.57 16.81 23.24
N MET A 34 -30.40 16.33 22.00
CA MET A 34 -31.21 16.75 20.87
C MET A 34 -31.54 15.59 19.95
N GLU A 35 -32.81 15.53 19.55
CA GLU A 35 -33.32 14.67 18.46
C GLU A 35 -34.05 15.58 17.46
N MET A 36 -33.66 15.52 16.18
CA MET A 36 -34.20 16.42 15.16
C MET A 36 -34.41 15.76 13.79
N CYS A 37 -35.53 16.09 13.16
CA CYS A 37 -35.76 15.88 11.73
C CYS A 37 -35.92 17.23 11.02
N CYS A 38 -35.10 17.52 10.01
CA CYS A 38 -35.23 18.77 9.24
C CYS A 38 -34.76 18.70 7.79
N GLU A 39 -35.03 19.72 6.97
CA GLU A 39 -34.35 19.86 5.67
C GLU A 39 -32.95 20.44 5.89
N HIS A 40 -32.87 21.55 6.63
CA HIS A 40 -31.61 22.25 6.92
C HIS A 40 -31.40 22.46 8.43
N GLY A 41 -30.33 21.87 8.96
CA GLY A 41 -30.04 21.86 10.40
C GLY A 41 -28.67 22.43 10.75
N THR A 42 -28.61 23.29 11.77
CA THR A 42 -27.36 23.66 12.44
C THR A 42 -27.48 23.43 13.94
N MET A 43 -26.56 22.66 14.55
CA MET A 43 -26.71 22.30 15.96
C MET A 43 -25.41 22.32 16.76
N ALA A 44 -25.55 22.63 18.05
CA ALA A 44 -24.52 22.46 19.05
C ALA A 44 -25.09 21.76 20.29
N ALA A 45 -24.60 20.56 20.63
CA ALA A 45 -25.09 19.84 21.80
C ALA A 45 -24.04 18.94 22.46
N TYR A 46 -24.42 18.25 23.54
CA TYR A 46 -23.61 17.17 24.10
C TYR A 46 -23.91 15.84 23.38
N HIS A 47 -25.19 15.51 23.18
CA HIS A 47 -25.65 14.42 22.29
C HIS A 47 -26.60 14.95 21.21
N VAL A 48 -26.43 14.45 20.00
CA VAL A 48 -27.27 14.76 18.84
C VAL A 48 -27.64 13.48 18.10
N GLU A 49 -28.92 13.33 17.79
CA GLU A 49 -29.46 12.41 16.80
C GLU A 49 -30.20 13.23 15.73
N MET A 50 -29.84 13.09 14.45
CA MET A 50 -30.43 13.91 13.39
C MET A 50 -30.66 13.16 12.07
N CYS A 51 -31.80 13.45 11.45
CA CYS A 51 -32.05 13.18 10.04
C CYS A 51 -32.26 14.50 9.28
N CYS A 52 -31.48 14.76 8.23
CA CYS A 52 -31.66 15.97 7.42
C CYS A 52 -31.22 15.87 5.96
N GLU A 53 -31.55 16.84 5.11
CA GLU A 53 -30.89 16.95 3.79
C GLU A 53 -29.50 17.58 3.96
N HIS A 54 -29.43 18.69 4.69
CA HIS A 54 -28.18 19.43 4.94
C HIS A 54 -27.94 19.69 6.42
N GLY A 55 -26.84 19.15 6.95
CA GLY A 55 -26.49 19.21 8.36
C GLY A 55 -25.14 19.88 8.64
N THR A 56 -25.13 20.77 9.64
CA THR A 56 -23.88 21.29 10.25
C THR A 56 -23.92 21.09 11.76
N MET A 57 -22.91 20.44 12.34
CA MET A 57 -22.97 20.07 13.76
C MET A 57 -21.65 20.15 14.51
N ALA A 58 -21.76 20.50 15.79
CA ALA A 58 -20.68 20.36 16.77
C ALA A 58 -21.22 19.70 18.05
N ALA A 59 -20.74 18.51 18.40
CA ALA A 59 -21.19 17.84 19.63
C ALA A 59 -20.13 16.96 20.29
N TYR A 60 -20.45 16.35 21.42
CA TYR A 60 -19.60 15.31 22.01
C TYR A 60 -19.91 13.95 21.35
N HIS A 61 -21.19 13.60 21.17
CA HIS A 61 -21.65 12.46 20.35
C HIS A 61 -22.62 12.93 19.26
N ILE A 62 -22.46 12.35 18.07
CA ILE A 62 -23.32 12.58 16.90
C ILE A 62 -23.72 11.25 16.28
N GLU A 63 -25.01 11.08 16.04
CA GLU A 63 -25.59 10.07 15.15
C GLU A 63 -26.38 10.81 14.05
N MET A 64 -26.05 10.57 12.78
CA MET A 64 -26.64 11.33 11.66
C MET A 64 -26.91 10.52 10.40
N CYS A 65 -28.05 10.81 9.78
CA CYS A 65 -28.35 10.49 8.38
C CYS A 65 -28.58 11.79 7.59
N CYS A 66 -27.80 12.06 6.54
CA CYS A 66 -28.04 13.23 5.69
C CYS A 66 -27.58 13.11 4.23
N GLU A 67 -27.99 14.02 3.34
CA GLU A 67 -27.39 14.12 2.00
C GLU A 67 -26.00 14.79 2.09
N TYR A 68 -25.93 15.95 2.75
CA TYR A 68 -24.68 16.72 2.93
C TYR A 68 -24.41 17.04 4.40
N GLY A 69 -23.25 16.60 4.89
CA GLY A 69 -22.85 16.75 6.29
C GLY A 69 -21.53 17.48 6.49
N THR A 70 -21.49 18.41 7.45
CA THR A 70 -20.27 19.02 7.98
C THR A 70 -20.25 18.93 9.49
N MET A 71 -19.24 18.28 10.08
CA MET A 71 -19.31 17.95 11.50
C MET A 71 -17.98 17.99 12.24
N ALA A 72 -18.07 18.33 13.53
CA ALA A 72 -16.98 18.19 14.49
C ALA A 72 -17.48 17.49 15.77
N ALA A 73 -16.87 16.37 16.17
CA ALA A 73 -17.28 15.65 17.37
C ALA A 73 -16.16 14.95 18.12
N TYR A 74 -16.47 14.39 19.28
CA TYR A 74 -15.58 13.40 19.90
C TYR A 74 -15.87 11.99 19.35
N HIS A 75 -17.15 11.58 19.29
CA HIS A 75 -17.61 10.37 18.59
C HIS A 75 -18.67 10.70 17.54
N MET A 76 -18.66 9.95 16.45
CA MET A 76 -19.50 10.20 15.29
C MET A 76 -19.85 8.91 14.57
N GLU A 77 -21.14 8.73 14.28
CA GLU A 77 -21.68 7.70 13.40
C GLU A 77 -22.52 8.40 12.31
N MET A 78 -22.21 8.13 11.03
CA MET A 78 -22.84 8.84 9.91
C MET A 78 -23.14 7.96 8.71
N CYS A 79 -24.31 8.19 8.11
CA CYS A 79 -24.61 7.82 6.73
C CYS A 79 -24.88 9.09 5.90
N CYS A 80 -24.12 9.32 4.82
CA CYS A 80 -24.39 10.46 3.93
C CYS A 80 -23.96 10.28 2.47
N GLU A 81 -24.43 11.11 1.55
CA GLU A 81 -23.84 11.17 0.20
C GLU A 81 -22.48 11.89 0.26
N HIS A 82 -22.44 13.08 0.87
CA HIS A 82 -21.25 13.92 0.95
C HIS A 82 -20.94 14.36 2.38
N GLY A 83 -19.78 13.93 2.90
CA GLY A 83 -19.37 14.16 4.28
C GLY A 83 -18.03 14.88 4.44
N THR A 84 -17.98 15.86 5.34
CA THR A 84 -16.73 16.51 5.80
C THR A 84 -16.65 16.51 7.32
N MET A 85 -15.60 15.90 7.88
CA MET A 85 -15.62 15.55 9.31
C MET A 85 -14.27 15.73 10.01
N ALA A 86 -14.34 16.12 11.28
CA ALA A 86 -13.23 16.12 12.20
C ALA A 86 -13.65 15.52 13.55
N ALA A 87 -13.07 14.39 13.94
CA ALA A 87 -13.44 13.75 15.20
C ALA A 87 -12.30 13.02 15.91
N TYR A 88 -12.56 12.49 17.11
CA TYR A 88 -11.65 11.53 17.73
C TYR A 88 -11.92 10.10 17.22
N HIS A 89 -13.19 9.69 17.16
CA HIS A 89 -13.64 8.46 16.48
C HIS A 89 -14.69 8.78 15.41
N VAL A 90 -14.58 8.10 14.27
CA VAL A 90 -15.57 8.14 13.19
C VAL A 90 -15.90 6.73 12.72
N GLU A 91 -17.20 6.46 12.58
CA GLU A 91 -17.77 5.38 11.78
C GLU A 91 -18.64 6.00 10.68
N MET A 92 -18.40 5.63 9.41
CA MET A 92 -19.05 6.30 8.27
C MET A 92 -19.38 5.35 7.10
N CYS A 93 -20.53 5.59 6.48
CA CYS A 93 -20.85 5.15 5.13
C CYS A 93 -21.17 6.36 4.25
N CYS A 94 -20.42 6.57 3.15
CA CYS A 94 -20.71 7.68 2.23
C CYS A 94 -20.30 7.47 0.77
N GLU A 95 -20.85 8.24 -0.16
CA GLU A 95 -20.31 8.26 -1.54
C GLU A 95 -18.97 9.03 -1.56
N HIS A 96 -18.94 10.22 -0.98
CA HIS A 96 -17.77 11.10 -0.96
C HIS A 96 -17.42 11.58 0.45
N GLY A 97 -16.25 11.18 0.94
CA GLY A 97 -15.77 11.50 2.27
C GLY A 97 -14.49 12.33 2.28
N THR A 98 -14.45 13.36 3.12
CA THR A 98 -13.20 14.01 3.55
C THR A 98 -13.13 14.06 5.06
N MET A 99 -12.09 13.47 5.67
CA MET A 99 -11.99 13.50 7.14
C MET A 99 -10.58 13.58 7.71
N ALA A 100 -10.54 14.06 8.95
CA ALA A 100 -9.41 13.94 9.85
C ALA A 100 -9.87 13.38 11.19
N ALA A 101 -9.31 12.26 11.64
CA ALA A 101 -9.65 11.72 12.96
C ALA A 101 -8.47 11.01 13.66
N TYR A 102 -8.68 10.59 14.91
CA TYR A 102 -7.72 9.70 15.56
C TYR A 102 -7.98 8.24 15.15
N HIS A 103 -9.24 7.79 15.10
CA HIS A 103 -9.66 6.52 14.51
C HIS A 103 -10.75 6.72 13.45
N ILE A 104 -10.63 6.00 12.34
CA ILE A 104 -11.59 6.00 11.23
C ILE A 104 -11.90 4.55 10.84
N GLU A 105 -13.20 4.27 10.77
CA GLU A 105 -13.79 3.10 10.12
C GLU A 105 -14.76 3.60 9.04
N ILE A 106 -14.54 3.25 7.77
CA ILE A 106 -15.34 3.80 6.66
C ILE A 106 -15.54 2.82 5.50
N CYS A 107 -16.73 2.91 4.91
CA CYS A 107 -17.00 2.46 3.54
C CYS A 107 -17.35 3.67 2.65
N CYS A 108 -16.64 3.88 1.55
CA CYS A 108 -16.98 4.94 0.59
C CYS A 108 -16.63 4.69 -0.87
N GLU A 109 -17.18 5.47 -1.80
CA GLU A 109 -16.74 5.42 -3.21
C GLU A 109 -15.42 6.21 -3.35
N TYR A 110 -15.40 7.46 -2.87
CA TYR A 110 -14.22 8.34 -2.92
C TYR A 110 -13.86 8.91 -1.55
N GLY A 111 -12.61 8.72 -1.14
CA GLY A 111 -12.10 9.16 0.17
C GLY A 111 -10.84 10.03 0.09
N THR A 112 -10.79 11.11 0.88
CA THR A 112 -9.56 11.85 1.20
C THR A 112 -9.41 12.04 2.70
N MET A 113 -8.37 11.45 3.27
CA MET A 113 -8.44 11.07 4.68
C MET A 113 -7.09 11.14 5.40
N ALA A 114 -7.13 11.57 6.66
CA ALA A 114 -5.98 11.55 7.56
C ALA A 114 -6.35 10.96 8.91
N ALA A 115 -5.61 9.94 9.38
CA ALA A 115 -5.85 9.36 10.70
C ALA A 115 -4.61 8.89 11.45
N TYR A 116 -4.78 8.44 12.69
CA TYR A 116 -3.79 7.60 13.36
C TYR A 116 -4.11 6.12 13.10
N HIS A 117 -5.31 5.70 13.51
CA HIS A 117 -6.13 4.52 13.18
C HIS A 117 -6.94 4.59 11.88
N MET A 118 -6.76 3.68 10.93
CA MET A 118 -7.62 3.63 9.74
C MET A 118 -7.91 2.21 9.25
N GLU A 119 -9.21 1.90 9.13
CA GLU A 119 -9.76 0.70 8.49
C GLU A 119 -10.76 1.15 7.42
N MET A 120 -10.56 0.75 6.16
CA MET A 120 -11.42 1.24 5.07
C MET A 120 -11.70 0.26 3.94
N CYS A 121 -12.88 0.43 3.33
CA CYS A 121 -13.20 -0.05 1.99
C CYS A 121 -13.53 1.13 1.08
N CYS A 122 -12.84 1.28 -0.06
CA CYS A 122 -13.19 2.32 -1.03
C CYS A 122 -12.90 1.99 -2.50
N GLU A 123 -13.55 2.63 -3.46
CA GLU A 123 -13.13 2.50 -4.87
C GLU A 123 -11.85 3.32 -5.10
N HIS A 124 -11.87 4.58 -4.69
CA HIS A 124 -10.77 5.53 -4.91
C HIS A 124 -10.37 6.27 -3.63
N GLY A 125 -9.08 6.17 -3.24
CA GLY A 125 -8.60 6.75 -1.97
C GLY A 125 -7.30 7.53 -2.08
N THR A 126 -7.21 8.66 -1.36
CA THR A 126 -5.95 9.35 -1.03
C THR A 126 -5.79 9.49 0.48
N MET A 127 -4.77 8.83 1.01
CA MET A 127 -4.78 8.37 2.40
C MET A 127 -3.46 8.65 3.13
N ALA A 128 -3.55 9.17 4.36
CA ALA A 128 -2.40 9.31 5.25
C ALA A 128 -2.74 8.77 6.65
N ALA A 129 -1.99 7.79 7.14
CA ALA A 129 -2.23 7.23 8.47
C ALA A 129 -0.95 6.84 9.22
N TYR A 130 -1.06 6.49 10.50
CA TYR A 130 0.04 5.79 11.18
C TYR A 130 -0.08 4.28 10.94
N HIS A 131 -1.27 3.70 11.14
CA HIS A 131 -1.62 2.34 10.72
C HIS A 131 -2.81 2.38 9.76
N MET A 132 -2.74 1.53 8.73
CA MET A 132 -3.72 1.47 7.66
C MET A 132 -4.01 0.01 7.28
N GLU A 133 -5.28 -0.36 7.31
CA GLU A 133 -5.82 -1.61 6.76
C GLU A 133 -6.88 -1.24 5.73
N MET A 134 -6.73 -1.68 4.48
CA MET A 134 -7.62 -1.24 3.39
C MET A 134 -7.92 -2.30 2.32
N CYS A 135 -9.08 -2.13 1.69
CA CYS A 135 -9.42 -2.72 0.40
C CYS A 135 -9.83 -1.61 -0.57
N CYS A 136 -9.16 -1.49 -1.73
CA CYS A 136 -9.58 -0.51 -2.74
C CYS A 136 -9.28 -0.88 -4.19
N GLU A 137 -9.98 -0.28 -5.16
CA GLU A 137 -9.58 -0.42 -6.57
C GLU A 137 -8.32 0.41 -6.85
N HIS A 138 -8.33 1.69 -6.47
CA HIS A 138 -7.23 2.62 -6.72
C HIS A 138 -6.84 3.42 -5.48
N GLY A 139 -5.56 3.32 -5.09
CA GLY A 139 -5.07 3.97 -3.87
C GLY A 139 -3.77 4.74 -4.03
N THR A 140 -3.72 5.93 -3.41
CA THR A 140 -2.47 6.64 -3.09
C THR A 140 -2.33 6.77 -1.58
N MET A 141 -1.26 6.22 -1.02
CA MET A 141 -1.15 6.06 0.44
C MET A 141 0.22 6.43 0.98
N ALA A 142 0.21 7.00 2.18
CA ALA A 142 1.40 7.18 3.01
C ALA A 142 1.11 6.74 4.45
N ALA A 143 1.86 5.78 4.99
CA ALA A 143 1.70 5.39 6.39
C ALA A 143 2.98 4.89 7.05
N TYR A 144 2.94 4.61 8.35
CA TYR A 144 4.03 3.88 9.00
C TYR A 144 3.90 2.37 8.73
N HIS A 145 2.69 1.82 8.86
CA HIS A 145 2.33 0.46 8.41
C HIS A 145 1.14 0.49 7.45
N ILE A 146 1.24 -0.28 6.36
CA ILE A 146 0.18 -0.51 5.38
C ILE A 146 -0.04 -2.01 5.23
N GLU A 147 -1.29 -2.43 5.37
CA GLU A 147 -1.80 -3.74 4.95
C GLU A 147 -2.94 -3.49 3.96
N ILE A 148 -2.83 -3.99 2.73
CA ILE A 148 -3.82 -3.67 1.69
C ILE A 148 -3.97 -4.73 0.61
N CYS A 149 -5.21 -4.83 0.11
CA CYS A 149 -5.55 -5.45 -1.16
C CYS A 149 -6.05 -4.38 -2.15
N CYS A 150 -5.43 -4.26 -3.33
CA CYS A 150 -5.90 -3.30 -4.35
C CYS A 150 -5.63 -3.70 -5.80
N GLU A 151 -6.38 -3.15 -6.76
CA GLU A 151 -6.00 -3.33 -8.18
C GLU A 151 -4.77 -2.49 -8.53
N HIS A 152 -4.79 -1.20 -8.18
CA HIS A 152 -3.72 -0.26 -8.48
C HIS A 152 -3.30 0.55 -7.25
N GLY A 153 -2.02 0.42 -6.87
CA GLY A 153 -1.48 1.04 -5.65
C GLY A 153 -0.22 1.88 -5.89
N THR A 154 -0.21 3.08 -5.29
CA THR A 154 1.01 3.90 -5.10
C THR A 154 1.23 4.15 -3.62
N MET A 155 2.39 3.75 -3.09
CA MET A 155 2.63 3.78 -1.64
C MET A 155 4.01 4.23 -1.20
N ALA A 156 4.03 4.89 -0.05
CA ALA A 156 5.22 5.12 0.75
C ALA A 156 4.99 4.72 2.21
N ALA A 157 5.80 3.80 2.75
CA ALA A 157 5.68 3.42 4.16
C ALA A 157 6.97 2.96 4.81
N TYR A 158 6.93 2.68 6.12
CA TYR A 158 8.03 1.96 6.77
C TYR A 158 7.88 0.45 6.54
N HIS A 159 6.68 -0.11 6.71
CA HIS A 159 6.32 -1.48 6.31
C HIS A 159 5.12 -1.49 5.36
N ILE A 160 5.19 -2.32 4.32
CA ILE A 160 4.09 -2.62 3.41
C ILE A 160 3.91 -4.13 3.31
N GLU A 161 2.67 -4.58 3.52
CA GLU A 161 2.17 -5.91 3.17
C GLU A 161 1.04 -5.76 2.12
N MET A 162 1.18 -6.43 0.98
CA MET A 162 0.34 -6.15 -0.20
C MET A 162 -0.08 -7.39 -1.00
N CYS A 163 -1.32 -7.36 -1.47
CA CYS A 163 -1.74 -8.04 -2.70
C CYS A 163 -2.27 -7.03 -3.73
N CYS A 164 -1.71 -6.98 -4.96
CA CYS A 164 -2.23 -6.11 -6.01
C CYS A 164 -2.05 -6.58 -7.46
N GLU A 165 -2.72 -5.95 -8.42
CA GLU A 165 -2.42 -6.18 -9.85
C GLU A 165 -1.19 -5.32 -10.24
N TYR A 166 -1.25 -4.00 -9.97
CA TYR A 166 -0.16 -3.06 -10.27
C TYR A 166 0.29 -2.28 -9.04
N GLY A 167 1.57 -2.39 -8.71
CA GLY A 167 2.18 -1.77 -7.54
C GLY A 167 3.36 -0.84 -7.86
N THR A 168 3.35 0.35 -7.25
CA THR A 168 4.50 1.25 -7.16
C THR A 168 4.77 1.56 -5.69
N MET A 169 5.97 1.24 -5.19
CA MET A 169 6.24 1.35 -3.75
C MET A 169 7.63 1.86 -3.40
N ALA A 170 7.68 2.60 -2.31
CA ALA A 170 8.90 2.98 -1.62
C ALA A 170 8.78 2.68 -0.11
N ALA A 171 9.60 1.79 0.42
CA ALA A 171 9.51 1.44 1.84
C ALA A 171 10.84 1.05 2.50
N TYR A 172 10.81 0.78 3.79
CA TYR A 172 11.93 0.08 4.44
C TYR A 172 11.79 -1.44 4.23
N TYR A 173 10.61 -1.99 4.51
CA TYR A 173 10.25 -3.39 4.25
C TYR A 173 9.05 -3.48 3.30
N VAL A 174 9.13 -4.40 2.35
CA VAL A 174 8.05 -4.76 1.43
C VAL A 174 7.87 -6.27 1.42
N GLU A 175 6.65 -6.71 1.68
CA GLU A 175 6.14 -8.06 1.41
C GLU A 175 4.98 -7.92 0.42
N MET A 176 5.07 -8.59 -0.74
CA MET A 176 4.09 -8.35 -1.82
C MET A 176 3.85 -9.57 -2.71
N CYS A 177 2.58 -9.74 -3.10
CA CYS A 177 2.17 -10.51 -4.28
C CYS A 177 1.58 -9.56 -5.33
N CYS A 178 2.11 -9.57 -6.57
CA CYS A 178 1.52 -8.75 -7.65
C CYS A 178 1.69 -9.29 -9.07
N GLU A 179 0.94 -8.78 -10.04
CA GLU A 179 1.25 -9.04 -11.46
C GLU A 179 2.43 -8.15 -11.91
N HIS A 180 2.34 -6.84 -11.67
CA HIS A 180 3.32 -5.86 -12.10
C HIS A 180 3.81 -4.97 -10.94
N GLY A 181 5.10 -5.06 -10.62
CA GLY A 181 5.70 -4.37 -9.47
C GLY A 181 6.88 -3.48 -9.81
N THR A 182 6.90 -2.26 -9.26
CA THR A 182 8.05 -1.32 -9.32
C THR A 182 8.39 -0.80 -7.92
N MET A 183 9.62 -1.07 -7.46
CA MET A 183 9.91 -0.96 -6.02
C MET A 183 11.30 -0.44 -5.69
N ALA A 184 11.35 0.36 -4.62
CA ALA A 184 12.58 0.75 -3.96
C ALA A 184 12.47 0.52 -2.45
N ALA A 185 13.28 -0.36 -1.87
CA ALA A 185 13.23 -0.60 -0.43
C ALA A 185 14.58 -0.96 0.19
N TYR A 186 14.62 -1.14 1.51
CA TYR A 186 15.79 -1.72 2.16
C TYR A 186 15.73 -3.26 2.08
N HIS A 187 14.57 -3.86 2.36
CA HIS A 187 14.28 -5.27 2.13
C HIS A 187 13.03 -5.46 1.26
N ILE A 188 13.09 -6.42 0.34
CA ILE A 188 12.01 -6.82 -0.56
C ILE A 188 11.87 -8.34 -0.51
N GLU A 189 10.66 -8.84 -0.25
CA GLU A 189 10.26 -10.26 -0.34
C GLU A 189 8.98 -10.39 -1.19
N ILE A 190 9.08 -11.01 -2.38
CA ILE A 190 8.04 -10.87 -3.42
C ILE A 190 7.77 -12.11 -4.25
N CYS A 191 6.51 -12.24 -4.65
CA CYS A 191 6.08 -13.04 -5.82
C CYS A 191 5.44 -12.12 -6.87
N CYS A 192 5.96 -12.09 -8.10
CA CYS A 192 5.31 -11.33 -9.18
C CYS A 192 5.50 -11.86 -10.60
N GLU A 193 4.64 -11.50 -11.55
CA GLU A 193 4.91 -11.82 -12.96
C GLU A 193 6.05 -10.94 -13.50
N HIS A 194 5.95 -9.62 -13.33
CA HIS A 194 6.91 -8.65 -13.84
C HIS A 194 7.39 -7.69 -12.75
N GLY A 195 8.70 -7.73 -12.45
CA GLY A 195 9.30 -6.96 -11.37
C GLY A 195 10.43 -6.04 -11.82
N THR A 196 10.42 -4.79 -11.34
CA THR A 196 11.56 -3.89 -11.36
C THR A 196 11.88 -3.42 -9.95
N MET A 197 13.08 -3.71 -9.46
CA MET A 197 13.40 -3.53 -8.03
C MET A 197 14.79 -2.95 -7.80
N ALA A 198 14.89 -2.09 -6.78
CA ALA A 198 16.14 -1.64 -6.21
C ALA A 198 16.10 -1.79 -4.69
N ALA A 199 17.04 -2.54 -4.10
CA ALA A 199 17.08 -2.69 -2.64
C ALA A 199 18.46 -2.98 -2.06
N TYR A 200 18.54 -3.09 -0.74
CA TYR A 200 19.72 -3.65 -0.09
C TYR A 200 19.66 -5.19 -0.13
N HIS A 201 18.51 -5.78 0.22
CA HIS A 201 18.23 -7.21 0.02
C HIS A 201 16.96 -7.42 -0.81
N ILE A 202 17.02 -8.37 -1.73
CA ILE A 202 15.89 -8.84 -2.53
C ILE A 202 15.80 -10.36 -2.43
N GLU A 203 14.63 -10.87 -2.07
CA GLU A 203 14.21 -12.27 -2.21
C GLU A 203 12.97 -12.29 -3.12
N ILE A 204 13.05 -12.99 -4.26
CA ILE A 204 11.95 -12.95 -5.23
C ILE A 204 11.73 -14.24 -6.02
N CYS A 205 10.46 -14.55 -6.27
CA CYS A 205 10.02 -15.42 -7.36
C CYS A 205 9.30 -14.59 -8.45
N CYS A 206 9.79 -14.62 -9.70
CA CYS A 206 9.10 -13.90 -10.78
C CYS A 206 9.23 -14.50 -12.18
N GLU A 207 8.35 -14.16 -13.12
CA GLU A 207 8.55 -14.53 -14.54
C GLU A 207 9.66 -13.66 -15.16
N TYR A 208 9.53 -12.34 -15.06
CA TYR A 208 10.51 -11.38 -15.58
C TYR A 208 10.98 -10.40 -14.51
N GLY A 209 12.28 -10.39 -14.25
CA GLY A 209 12.90 -9.58 -13.21
C GLY A 209 14.00 -8.65 -13.73
N THR A 210 13.96 -7.40 -13.29
CA THR A 210 15.10 -6.47 -13.40
C THR A 210 15.47 -5.92 -12.02
N MET A 211 16.73 -6.08 -11.63
CA MET A 211 17.16 -5.87 -10.25
C MET A 211 18.50 -5.17 -10.09
N ALA A 212 18.56 -4.29 -9.09
CA ALA A 212 19.80 -3.72 -8.59
C ALA A 212 19.84 -3.82 -7.06
N ALA A 213 20.77 -4.58 -6.48
CA ALA A 213 20.83 -4.72 -5.02
C ALA A 213 22.22 -4.94 -4.44
N TYR A 214 22.31 -5.03 -3.11
CA TYR A 214 23.52 -5.53 -2.47
C TYR A 214 23.51 -7.07 -2.41
N HIS A 215 22.39 -7.68 -2.01
CA HIS A 215 22.12 -9.11 -2.12
C HIS A 215 20.84 -9.39 -2.91
N VAL A 216 20.89 -10.42 -3.76
CA VAL A 216 19.74 -10.95 -4.51
C VAL A 216 19.69 -12.46 -4.34
N GLU A 217 18.54 -12.96 -3.92
CA GLU A 217 18.14 -14.37 -3.98
C GLU A 217 16.90 -14.48 -4.87
N MET A 218 16.93 -15.34 -5.90
CA MET A 218 15.90 -15.32 -6.93
C MET A 218 15.61 -16.66 -7.59
N CYS A 219 14.34 -16.85 -7.93
CA CYS A 219 13.89 -17.80 -8.95
C CYS A 219 13.14 -17.05 -10.07
N CYS A 220 13.57 -17.16 -11.33
CA CYS A 220 12.83 -16.54 -12.42
C CYS A 220 12.93 -17.22 -13.80
N GLU A 221 12.04 -16.91 -14.73
CA GLU A 221 12.25 -17.32 -16.13
C GLU A 221 13.31 -16.42 -16.79
N HIS A 222 13.14 -15.11 -16.70
CA HIS A 222 14.00 -14.12 -17.34
C HIS A 222 14.52 -13.06 -16.35
N GLY A 223 15.82 -13.07 -16.09
CA GLY A 223 16.46 -12.21 -15.10
C GLY A 223 17.53 -11.28 -15.66
N THR A 224 17.48 -10.01 -15.29
CA THR A 224 18.59 -9.06 -15.47
C THR A 224 18.98 -8.44 -14.13
N MET A 225 20.25 -8.52 -13.76
CA MET A 225 20.69 -8.16 -12.41
C MET A 225 22.03 -7.44 -12.36
N ALA A 226 22.15 -6.52 -11.41
CA ALA A 226 23.42 -6.00 -10.93
C ALA A 226 23.45 -6.02 -9.39
N ALA A 227 24.37 -6.77 -8.80
CA ALA A 227 24.47 -6.81 -7.33
C ALA A 227 25.88 -7.03 -6.79
N TYR A 228 26.05 -7.01 -5.46
CA TYR A 228 27.30 -7.42 -4.85
C TYR A 228 27.34 -8.95 -4.71
N HIS A 229 26.27 -9.57 -4.22
CA HIS A 229 26.04 -11.02 -4.24
C HIS A 229 24.75 -11.37 -4.98
N ILE A 230 24.81 -12.41 -5.82
CA ILE A 230 23.66 -12.99 -6.51
C ILE A 230 23.65 -14.49 -6.26
N GLU A 231 22.51 -15.01 -5.81
CA GLU A 231 22.14 -16.42 -5.81
C GLU A 231 20.87 -16.58 -6.63
N ILE A 232 20.90 -17.40 -7.69
CA ILE A 232 19.77 -17.47 -8.62
C ILE A 232 19.59 -18.82 -9.32
N CYS A 233 18.33 -19.18 -9.52
CA CYS A 233 17.89 -20.16 -10.49
C CYS A 233 17.06 -19.48 -11.59
N CYS A 234 17.48 -19.56 -12.86
CA CYS A 234 16.68 -19.00 -13.95
C CYS A 234 16.79 -19.70 -15.30
N GLU A 235 15.82 -19.54 -16.19
CA GLU A 235 16.00 -20.03 -17.58
C GLU A 235 17.00 -19.15 -18.33
N TYR A 236 16.79 -17.83 -18.35
CA TYR A 236 17.61 -16.87 -19.07
C TYR A 236 18.11 -15.75 -18.15
N GLY A 237 19.43 -15.66 -17.99
CA GLY A 237 20.06 -14.73 -17.06
C GLY A 237 21.07 -13.80 -17.70
N THR A 238 21.03 -12.52 -17.34
CA THR A 238 22.13 -11.57 -17.56
C THR A 238 22.53 -10.93 -16.23
N MET A 239 23.80 -11.03 -15.84
CA MET A 239 24.24 -10.50 -14.54
C MET A 239 25.59 -9.80 -14.57
N ALA A 240 25.73 -8.84 -13.66
CA ALA A 240 27.01 -8.31 -13.22
C ALA A 240 27.09 -8.30 -11.69
N ALA A 241 28.08 -8.97 -11.10
CA ALA A 241 28.25 -8.93 -9.65
C ALA A 241 29.68 -9.07 -9.14
N TYR A 242 29.87 -9.02 -7.82
CA TYR A 242 31.14 -9.40 -7.21
C TYR A 242 31.19 -10.92 -6.98
N HIS A 243 30.13 -11.51 -6.43
CA HIS A 243 29.93 -12.96 -6.35
C HIS A 243 28.63 -13.37 -7.05
N VAL A 244 28.68 -14.46 -7.82
CA VAL A 244 27.52 -15.10 -8.44
C VAL A 244 27.54 -16.59 -8.13
N GLU A 245 26.42 -17.11 -7.65
CA GLU A 245 26.06 -18.52 -7.63
C GLU A 245 24.80 -18.69 -8.50
N MET A 246 24.89 -19.51 -9.54
CA MET A 246 23.81 -19.61 -10.53
C MET A 246 23.61 -21.02 -11.06
N CYS A 247 22.32 -21.36 -11.22
CA CYS A 247 21.85 -22.41 -12.14
C CYS A 247 21.00 -21.79 -13.26
N CYS A 248 21.35 -22.00 -14.53
CA CYS A 248 20.50 -21.53 -15.64
C CYS A 248 20.55 -22.38 -16.92
N GLU A 249 19.59 -22.19 -17.83
CA GLU A 249 19.74 -22.74 -19.19
C GLU A 249 20.70 -21.87 -20.02
N HIS A 250 20.44 -20.56 -20.07
CA HIS A 250 21.17 -19.59 -20.87
C HIS A 250 21.65 -18.39 -20.04
N GLY A 251 22.97 -18.25 -19.90
CA GLY A 251 23.58 -17.24 -19.03
C GLY A 251 24.59 -16.33 -19.72
N THR A 252 24.54 -15.03 -19.40
CA THR A 252 25.62 -14.08 -19.72
C THR A 252 26.07 -13.33 -18.47
N MET A 253 27.35 -13.37 -18.14
CA MET A 253 27.84 -12.86 -16.86
C MET A 253 29.19 -12.18 -16.87
N ALA A 254 29.30 -11.19 -15.99
CA ALA A 254 30.56 -10.63 -15.54
C ALA A 254 30.63 -10.66 -14.01
N ALA A 255 31.64 -11.32 -13.42
CA ALA A 255 31.79 -11.38 -11.97
C ALA A 255 33.24 -11.28 -11.50
N TYR A 256 33.49 -11.15 -10.19
CA TYR A 256 34.82 -11.38 -9.63
C TYR A 256 35.01 -12.86 -9.30
N HIS A 257 34.05 -13.45 -8.58
CA HIS A 257 33.94 -14.89 -8.36
C HIS A 257 32.62 -15.42 -8.91
N MET A 258 32.65 -16.61 -9.51
CA MET A 258 31.48 -17.24 -10.12
C MET A 258 31.48 -18.74 -9.86
N GLU A 259 30.34 -19.25 -9.41
CA GLU A 259 29.99 -20.67 -9.39
C GLU A 259 28.75 -20.89 -10.27
N MET A 260 28.83 -21.85 -11.19
CA MET A 260 27.86 -21.98 -12.27
C MET A 260 27.53 -23.42 -12.65
N CYS A 261 26.23 -23.68 -12.84
CA CYS A 261 25.74 -24.74 -13.71
C CYS A 261 24.90 -24.16 -14.85
N CYS A 262 25.27 -24.38 -16.12
CA CYS A 262 24.41 -23.97 -17.25
C CYS A 262 24.48 -24.84 -18.50
N GLU A 263 23.46 -24.82 -19.35
CA GLU A 263 23.57 -25.43 -20.69
C GLU A 263 24.47 -24.56 -21.59
N HIS A 264 24.17 -23.27 -21.67
CA HIS A 264 24.83 -22.31 -22.55
C HIS A 264 25.27 -21.05 -21.81
N GLY A 265 26.59 -20.83 -21.70
CA GLY A 265 27.17 -19.75 -20.91
C GLY A 265 28.14 -18.86 -21.66
N THR A 266 28.07 -17.55 -21.41
CA THR A 266 29.13 -16.59 -21.73
C THR A 266 29.59 -15.87 -20.47
N MET A 267 30.89 -15.97 -20.15
CA MET A 267 31.39 -15.60 -18.83
C MET A 267 32.71 -14.84 -18.89
N ALA A 268 32.81 -13.80 -18.07
CA ALA A 268 34.05 -13.12 -17.76
C ALA A 268 34.20 -12.96 -16.25
N ALA A 269 35.24 -13.55 -15.64
CA ALA A 269 35.47 -13.36 -14.21
C ALA A 269 36.94 -13.42 -13.80
N TYR A 270 37.25 -13.17 -12.52
CA TYR A 270 38.60 -13.42 -12.01
C TYR A 270 38.76 -14.91 -11.65
N HIS A 271 37.78 -15.50 -10.97
CA HIS A 271 37.64 -16.95 -10.76
C HIS A 271 36.31 -17.46 -11.31
N ILE A 272 36.36 -18.56 -12.05
CA ILE A 272 35.20 -19.32 -12.52
C ILE A 272 35.32 -20.76 -12.03
N GLU A 273 34.29 -21.24 -11.34
CA GLU A 273 34.01 -22.66 -11.11
C GLU A 273 32.72 -23.00 -11.87
N MET A 274 32.77 -23.99 -12.77
CA MET A 274 31.61 -24.22 -13.63
C MET A 274 31.42 -25.63 -14.18
N CYS A 275 30.15 -25.94 -14.44
CA CYS A 275 29.72 -27.08 -15.23
C CYS A 275 28.84 -26.58 -16.40
N CYS A 276 29.21 -26.90 -17.66
CA CYS A 276 28.42 -26.48 -18.81
C CYS A 276 28.43 -27.43 -20.02
N GLU A 277 27.38 -27.39 -20.85
CA GLU A 277 27.46 -28.07 -22.17
C GLU A 277 28.27 -27.21 -23.15
N HIS A 278 27.92 -25.92 -23.24
CA HIS A 278 28.45 -24.97 -24.22
C HIS A 278 28.90 -23.66 -23.56
N GLY A 279 30.21 -23.39 -23.55
CA GLY A 279 30.78 -22.25 -22.83
C GLY A 279 31.70 -21.34 -23.65
N THR A 280 31.61 -20.03 -23.43
CA THR A 280 32.68 -19.08 -23.77
C THR A 280 33.17 -18.39 -22.51
N MET A 281 34.48 -18.44 -22.24
CA MET A 281 35.04 -18.02 -20.96
C MET A 281 36.30 -17.17 -21.12
N ALA A 282 36.39 -16.14 -20.30
CA ALA A 282 37.62 -15.40 -20.05
C ALA A 282 37.83 -15.21 -18.54
N ALA A 283 38.91 -15.77 -17.97
CA ALA A 283 39.20 -15.57 -16.55
C ALA A 283 40.67 -15.66 -16.18
N TYR A 284 41.00 -15.29 -14.93
CA TYR A 284 42.35 -15.51 -14.42
C TYR A 284 42.52 -16.98 -13.99
N HIS A 285 41.55 -17.52 -13.25
CA HIS A 285 41.45 -18.95 -12.92
C HIS A 285 40.13 -19.54 -13.40
N ILE A 286 40.19 -20.72 -14.02
CA ILE A 286 39.03 -21.53 -14.41
C ILE A 286 39.19 -22.93 -13.80
N GLU A 287 38.18 -23.40 -13.09
CA GLU A 287 37.95 -24.80 -12.75
C GLU A 287 36.66 -25.24 -13.45
N MET A 288 36.71 -26.29 -14.26
CA MET A 288 35.57 -26.59 -15.13
C MET A 288 35.35 -28.03 -15.54
N CYS A 289 34.08 -28.32 -15.80
CA CYS A 289 33.59 -29.46 -16.57
C CYS A 289 32.76 -28.92 -17.75
N CYS A 290 33.29 -28.85 -18.99
CA CYS A 290 32.44 -28.56 -20.15
C CYS A 290 32.67 -29.46 -21.36
N GLU A 291 31.61 -29.74 -22.11
CA GLU A 291 31.66 -30.57 -23.32
C GLU A 291 32.26 -29.79 -24.51
N TYR A 292 31.81 -28.57 -24.74
CA TYR A 292 32.24 -27.73 -25.85
C TYR A 292 32.47 -26.28 -25.39
N GLY A 293 33.66 -25.73 -25.62
CA GLY A 293 33.88 -24.34 -25.26
C GLY A 293 35.13 -23.68 -25.82
N THR A 294 35.14 -22.36 -25.70
CA THR A 294 36.30 -21.50 -26.01
C THR A 294 36.77 -20.81 -24.74
N MET A 295 38.08 -20.80 -24.52
CA MET A 295 38.67 -20.31 -23.27
C MET A 295 39.85 -19.38 -23.49
N ALA A 296 39.93 -18.35 -22.65
CA ALA A 296 41.11 -17.54 -22.46
C ALA A 296 41.40 -17.40 -20.95
N ALA A 297 42.41 -18.11 -20.43
CA ALA A 297 42.76 -18.01 -19.02
C ALA A 297 44.26 -18.13 -18.71
N TYR A 298 44.65 -17.61 -17.55
CA TYR A 298 46.01 -17.77 -17.01
C TYR A 298 46.19 -19.14 -16.36
N HIS A 299 45.17 -19.66 -15.71
CA HIS A 299 45.17 -20.97 -15.06
C HIS A 299 43.88 -21.73 -15.38
N VAL A 300 43.99 -23.02 -15.70
CA VAL A 300 42.87 -23.90 -16.02
C VAL A 300 43.06 -25.25 -15.32
N GLU A 301 42.06 -25.64 -14.54
CA GLU A 301 41.89 -26.99 -14.01
C GLU A 301 40.66 -27.64 -14.68
N MET A 302 40.84 -28.85 -15.21
CA MET A 302 39.78 -29.63 -15.86
C MET A 302 39.56 -30.91 -15.06
N CYS A 303 38.30 -31.23 -14.78
CA CYS A 303 37.90 -32.47 -14.11
C CYS A 303 37.89 -33.68 -15.08
#